data_AF-A0A1Y3NAM6-F1
#
_entry.id   AF-A0A1Y3NAM6-F1
#
_cell.length_a   1.000
_cell.length_b   1.000
_cell.length_c   1.000
_cell.angle_alpha   90.00
_cell.angle_beta   90.00
_cell.angle_gamma   90.00
#
_symmetry.space_group_name_H-M   'P 1'
#
loop_
_entity.id
_entity.type
_entity.pdbx_description
1 polymer ?
#
loop_
_entity_poly.entity_id
_entity_poly.type
_entity_poly.pdbx_seq_one_letter_code
_entity_poly.pdbx_strand_id
1 'polypeptide(L)'
;YIFKSDDQYNINAILNGNALFLKYWYFPYGNKDYKKGILLGKNEGVSGSTIGGYNIGISKYIDEKNKKAAIKALKFFTSLEYQKNFTIAEKYFSGIRSLYDDEDVCNSVNCDLAKSFQPIARPNSPTDDYDSYSEKFRKYIFDFLYNDKSAEEVLNKIDDLTKIYTISFDSDETPIGFVIYDAEIVIVEDGKNFKTCKHSSSSGLVILIILIFLKFITLLFLALLIFMEWNMKATIKNVRLSMSSVSSHSVSQSTSTMNSNNTNSSFWDTIMKFHYYTGGRINPKINTNNKYPRPSLSVQSSGSMDTHSNHQISNDIRKSAIINAHNQPKNDSSTYLNNTHNPINQV
;
A
#
# COMPACT_ATOMS: atom_id res chain seq x y z
N TYR A 1 9.17 31.92 1.10
CA TYR A 1 10.43 31.62 0.40
C TYR A 1 11.31 30.70 1.24
N ILE A 2 11.90 31.16 2.36
CA ILE A 2 12.90 30.43 3.18
C ILE A 2 12.58 28.95 3.46
N PHE A 3 11.35 28.59 3.84
CA PHE A 3 10.99 27.19 4.13
C PHE A 3 10.88 26.28 2.88
N LYS A 4 10.94 26.85 1.66
CA LYS A 4 11.08 26.14 0.37
C LYS A 4 12.51 26.19 -0.19
N SER A 5 13.48 26.73 0.57
CA SER A 5 14.89 26.77 0.17
C SER A 5 15.52 25.38 0.22
N ASP A 6 16.49 25.15 -0.68
CA ASP A 6 17.17 23.87 -0.88
C ASP A 6 18.34 23.63 0.10
N ASP A 7 18.98 22.46 -0.04
CA ASP A 7 20.18 22.10 0.73
C ASP A 7 21.35 23.07 0.47
N GLN A 8 21.46 23.66 -0.73
CA GLN A 8 22.54 24.61 -1.06
C GLN A 8 22.38 25.93 -0.28
N TYR A 9 21.16 26.46 -0.16
CA TYR A 9 20.85 27.59 0.70
C TYR A 9 21.17 27.28 2.17
N ASN A 10 20.79 26.09 2.66
CA ASN A 10 21.08 25.69 4.04
C ASN A 10 22.59 25.56 4.30
N ILE A 11 23.36 24.94 3.40
CA ILE A 11 24.83 24.88 3.49
C ILE A 11 25.44 26.29 3.48
N ASN A 12 24.98 27.17 2.58
CA ASN A 12 25.43 28.56 2.54
C ASN A 12 25.12 29.30 3.87
N ALA A 13 23.99 29.02 4.52
CA ALA A 13 23.67 29.62 5.81
C ALA A 13 24.55 29.08 6.95
N ILE A 14 24.86 27.78 6.93
CA ILE A 14 25.79 27.11 7.86
C ILE A 14 27.22 27.65 7.71
N LEU A 15 27.66 27.96 6.49
CA LEU A 15 29.00 28.49 6.22
C LEU A 15 29.13 29.98 6.55
N ASN A 16 28.14 30.81 6.22
CA ASN A 16 28.24 32.27 6.32
C ASN A 16 27.75 32.85 7.67
N GLY A 17 27.14 32.07 8.56
CA GLY A 17 26.62 32.58 9.85
C GLY A 17 25.37 33.46 9.74
N ASN A 18 24.63 33.39 8.62
CA ASN A 18 23.57 34.36 8.30
C ASN A 18 22.15 34.00 8.79
N ALA A 19 22.03 33.00 9.68
CA ALA A 19 20.76 32.55 10.24
C ALA A 19 20.84 32.41 11.77
N LEU A 20 19.74 32.64 12.48
CA LEU A 20 19.70 32.52 13.94
C LEU A 20 19.54 31.07 14.42
N PHE A 21 18.76 30.27 13.70
CA PHE A 21 18.53 28.86 13.96
C PHE A 21 18.49 28.07 12.64
N LEU A 22 19.10 26.89 12.63
CA LEU A 22 19.15 26.00 11.46
C LEU A 22 18.93 24.55 11.91
N LYS A 23 18.14 23.79 11.14
CA LYS A 23 17.98 22.34 11.29
C LYS A 23 18.54 21.68 10.03
N TYR A 24 19.66 20.98 10.17
CA TYR A 24 20.32 20.29 9.06
C TYR A 24 20.97 18.99 9.53
N TRP A 25 21.54 18.22 8.60
CA TRP A 25 22.43 17.11 8.93
C TRP A 25 23.68 17.61 9.66
N TYR A 26 24.34 16.73 10.42
CA TYR A 26 25.59 17.09 11.08
C TYR A 26 26.66 17.47 10.04
N PHE A 27 27.15 18.70 10.13
CA PHE A 27 28.16 19.25 9.25
C PHE A 27 29.31 19.82 10.11
N PRO A 28 30.50 19.20 10.13
CA PRO A 28 31.59 19.63 11.01
C PRO A 28 32.17 20.98 10.58
N TYR A 29 32.25 21.26 9.28
CA TYR A 29 32.92 22.42 8.68
C TYR A 29 32.07 23.71 8.60
N GLY A 30 31.01 23.83 9.40
CA GLY A 30 30.21 25.06 9.48
C GLY A 30 30.92 26.20 10.22
N ASN A 31 30.35 27.41 10.18
CA ASN A 31 30.85 28.54 10.97
C ASN A 31 30.97 28.15 12.46
N LYS A 32 32.10 28.54 13.08
CA LYS A 32 32.46 28.28 14.47
C LYS A 32 31.49 28.94 15.47
N ASP A 33 30.84 30.03 15.07
CA ASP A 33 29.86 30.74 15.90
C ASP A 33 28.60 29.89 16.17
N TYR A 34 28.29 28.92 15.29
CA TYR A 34 27.16 28.01 15.48
C TYR A 34 27.46 26.91 16.51
N LYS A 35 26.85 27.08 17.69
CA LYS A 35 26.71 26.00 18.69
C LYS A 35 25.81 24.89 18.12
N LYS A 36 26.34 23.66 18.09
CA LYS A 36 25.63 22.46 17.62
C LYS A 36 24.98 21.77 18.83
N GLY A 37 23.72 21.33 18.69
CA GLY A 37 22.94 20.69 19.75
C GLY A 37 22.06 19.56 19.23
N ILE A 38 21.42 18.81 20.15
CA ILE A 38 20.46 17.76 19.78
C ILE A 38 19.14 18.35 19.27
N LEU A 39 18.47 17.62 18.37
CA LEU A 39 17.09 17.94 18.01
C LEU A 39 16.16 17.48 19.15
N LEU A 40 15.35 18.40 19.68
CA LEU A 40 14.39 18.09 20.75
C LEU A 40 13.23 17.23 20.24
N GLY A 41 12.77 16.29 21.07
CA GLY A 41 11.58 15.48 20.83
C GLY A 41 10.30 16.08 21.44
N LYS A 42 9.19 15.34 21.37
CA LYS A 42 7.90 15.73 21.97
C LYS A 42 7.93 15.70 23.50
N ASN A 43 8.70 14.78 24.08
CA ASN A 43 8.76 14.54 25.52
C ASN A 43 10.08 15.09 26.06
N GLU A 44 10.08 15.59 27.29
CA GLU A 44 11.29 16.03 27.98
C GLU A 44 12.33 14.89 28.09
N GLY A 45 13.62 15.23 27.95
CA GLY A 45 14.71 14.25 27.93
C GLY A 45 14.81 13.36 26.69
N VAL A 46 13.86 13.45 25.74
CA VAL A 46 13.85 12.64 24.50
C VAL A 46 14.33 13.48 23.31
N SER A 47 15.27 12.93 22.52
CA SER A 47 15.73 13.55 21.28
C SER A 47 14.85 13.13 20.08
N GLY A 48 14.56 14.07 19.18
CA GLY A 48 13.90 13.82 17.89
C GLY A 48 14.88 13.45 16.75
N SER A 49 16.14 13.15 17.08
CA SER A 49 17.20 12.84 16.10
C SER A 49 16.90 11.52 15.37
N THR A 50 17.22 11.41 14.08
CA THR A 50 17.02 10.18 13.29
C THR A 50 18.34 9.60 12.79
N ILE A 51 18.41 8.29 12.64
CA ILE A 51 19.55 7.61 11.99
C ILE A 51 19.56 7.97 10.50
N GLY A 52 20.75 8.31 10.00
CA GLY A 52 21.06 8.54 8.59
C GLY A 52 22.43 7.96 8.22
N GLY A 53 22.95 8.34 7.06
CA GLY A 53 24.20 7.79 6.52
C GLY A 53 23.96 6.61 5.55
N TYR A 54 25.02 5.85 5.28
CA TYR A 54 25.04 4.80 4.26
C TYR A 54 25.26 3.41 4.87
N ASN A 55 24.45 2.44 4.45
CA ASN A 55 24.70 1.02 4.72
C ASN A 55 25.61 0.43 3.65
N ILE A 56 26.58 -0.39 4.04
CA ILE A 56 27.48 -1.08 3.10
C ILE A 56 27.08 -2.56 2.99
N GLY A 57 26.48 -2.93 1.86
CA GLY A 57 26.12 -4.31 1.55
C GLY A 57 27.12 -4.99 0.61
N ILE A 58 27.21 -6.32 0.69
CA ILE A 58 27.97 -7.14 -0.27
C ILE A 58 26.99 -7.82 -1.22
N SER A 59 27.19 -7.66 -2.53
CA SER A 59 26.29 -8.23 -3.54
C SER A 59 26.25 -9.76 -3.45
N LYS A 60 25.04 -10.32 -3.52
CA LYS A 60 24.81 -11.78 -3.61
C LYS A 60 25.38 -12.38 -4.91
N TYR A 61 25.47 -11.56 -5.97
CA TYR A 61 25.68 -11.98 -7.36
C TYR A 61 27.15 -12.02 -7.81
N ILE A 62 28.11 -11.54 -7.00
CA ILE A 62 29.54 -11.69 -7.30
C ILE A 62 30.05 -13.09 -6.89
N ASP A 63 31.18 -13.52 -7.44
CA ASP A 63 31.79 -14.81 -7.11
C ASP A 63 32.39 -14.87 -5.69
N GLU A 64 32.66 -16.08 -5.20
CA GLU A 64 33.15 -16.31 -3.84
C GLU A 64 34.55 -15.75 -3.54
N LYS A 65 35.41 -15.54 -4.55
CA LYS A 65 36.71 -14.88 -4.36
C LYS A 65 36.47 -13.39 -4.10
N ASN A 66 35.61 -12.76 -4.90
CA ASN A 66 35.25 -11.35 -4.74
C ASN A 66 34.40 -11.10 -3.49
N LYS A 67 33.52 -12.02 -3.06
CA LYS A 67 32.86 -11.94 -1.73
C LYS A 67 33.89 -11.95 -0.61
N LYS A 68 34.86 -12.87 -0.61
CA LYS A 68 35.91 -12.94 0.43
C LYS A 68 36.77 -11.68 0.46
N ALA A 69 37.09 -11.09 -0.70
CA ALA A 69 37.78 -9.81 -0.78
C ALA A 69 36.92 -8.64 -0.22
N ALA A 70 35.64 -8.57 -0.60
CA ALA A 70 34.70 -7.56 -0.11
C ALA A 70 34.47 -7.66 1.41
N ILE A 71 34.38 -8.88 1.97
CA ILE A 71 34.31 -9.10 3.42
C ILE A 71 35.56 -8.57 4.12
N LYS A 72 36.76 -8.74 3.55
CA LYS A 72 38.01 -8.19 4.12
C LYS A 72 38.02 -6.66 4.08
N ALA A 73 37.61 -6.05 2.97
CA ALA A 73 37.52 -4.60 2.84
C ALA A 73 36.48 -4.00 3.79
N LEU A 74 35.28 -4.60 3.88
CA LEU A 74 34.23 -4.17 4.81
C LEU A 74 34.72 -4.23 6.26
N LYS A 75 35.32 -5.35 6.69
CA LYS A 75 35.90 -5.50 8.03
C LYS A 75 36.98 -4.47 8.36
N PHE A 76 37.75 -4.02 7.37
CA PHE A 76 38.72 -2.94 7.56
C PHE A 76 38.03 -1.59 7.76
N PHE A 77 37.10 -1.21 6.88
CA PHE A 77 36.36 0.05 6.99
C PHE A 77 35.48 0.14 8.24
N THR A 78 34.97 -0.99 8.75
CA THR A 78 34.21 -1.05 10.01
C THR A 78 35.07 -1.41 11.23
N SER A 79 36.41 -1.38 11.11
CA SER A 79 37.29 -1.62 12.26
C SER A 79 37.33 -0.43 13.21
N LEU A 80 37.57 -0.69 14.51
CA LEU A 80 37.69 0.34 15.53
C LEU A 80 38.80 1.36 15.19
N GLU A 81 39.94 0.87 14.72
CA GLU A 81 41.11 1.69 14.33
C GLU A 81 40.80 2.59 13.14
N TYR A 82 40.25 2.05 12.05
CA TYR A 82 39.87 2.86 10.89
C TYR A 82 38.81 3.90 11.24
N GLN A 83 37.82 3.52 12.04
CA GLN A 83 36.76 4.42 12.48
C GLN A 83 37.26 5.51 13.46
N LYS A 84 38.24 5.21 14.33
CA LYS A 84 38.95 6.24 15.13
C LYS A 84 39.63 7.25 14.21
N ASN A 85 40.47 6.78 13.30
CA ASN A 85 41.27 7.62 12.41
C ASN A 85 40.38 8.47 11.49
N PHE A 86 39.29 7.89 10.96
CA PHE A 86 38.28 8.60 10.17
C PHE A 86 37.56 9.68 10.98
N THR A 87 37.12 9.36 12.22
CA THR A 87 36.45 10.32 13.12
C THR A 87 37.35 11.51 13.45
N ILE A 88 38.65 11.27 13.65
CA ILE A 88 39.64 12.31 13.95
C ILE A 88 39.91 13.21 12.73
N ALA A 89 40.13 12.61 11.56
CA ALA A 89 40.48 13.35 10.33
C ALA A 89 39.30 14.12 9.73
N GLU A 90 38.18 13.43 9.47
CA GLU A 90 37.01 13.97 8.78
C GLU A 90 36.00 14.64 9.73
N LYS A 91 36.18 14.46 11.04
CA LYS A 91 35.35 15.05 12.12
C LYS A 91 33.87 14.66 12.07
N TYR A 92 33.53 13.62 11.32
CA TYR A 92 32.21 12.98 11.31
C TYR A 92 32.11 11.89 12.37
N PHE A 93 30.94 11.78 12.99
CA PHE A 93 30.65 10.77 14.00
C PHE A 93 30.57 9.35 13.43
N SER A 94 31.33 8.42 14.02
CA SER A 94 31.19 6.97 13.82
C SER A 94 29.96 6.40 14.54
N GLY A 95 29.44 5.27 14.03
CA GLY A 95 28.46 4.44 14.75
C GLY A 95 29.03 3.65 15.93
N ILE A 96 30.36 3.57 16.10
CA ILE A 96 30.99 2.81 17.19
C ILE A 96 31.02 3.67 18.47
N ARG A 97 30.05 3.47 19.36
CA ARG A 97 29.84 4.30 20.57
C ARG A 97 31.05 4.38 21.51
N SER A 98 31.86 3.33 21.60
CA SER A 98 33.05 3.29 22.47
C SER A 98 34.21 4.16 21.97
N LEU A 99 34.15 4.71 20.76
CA LEU A 99 35.13 5.71 20.31
C LEU A 99 34.99 7.05 21.03
N TYR A 100 33.84 7.34 21.65
CA TYR A 100 33.63 8.59 22.37
C TYR A 100 34.16 8.55 23.81
N ASP A 101 34.75 7.43 24.24
CA ASP A 101 35.47 7.30 25.51
C ASP A 101 37.00 7.40 25.31
N ASP A 102 37.45 7.73 24.09
CA ASP A 102 38.84 7.88 23.67
C ASP A 102 39.24 9.37 23.60
N GLU A 103 40.34 9.75 24.26
CA GLU A 103 40.73 11.16 24.42
C GLU A 103 41.13 11.83 23.09
N ASP A 104 41.80 11.12 22.17
CA ASP A 104 42.19 11.67 20.86
C ASP A 104 40.95 12.00 20.01
N VAL A 105 39.92 11.16 20.12
CA VAL A 105 38.62 11.37 19.46
C VAL A 105 37.94 12.60 20.06
N CYS A 106 37.89 12.72 21.40
CA CYS A 106 37.21 13.85 22.06
C CYS A 106 37.96 15.19 21.96
N ASN A 107 39.27 15.17 21.74
CA ASN A 107 40.04 16.34 21.32
C ASN A 107 39.72 16.78 19.87
N SER A 108 39.13 15.90 19.06
CA SER A 108 38.85 16.13 17.63
C SER A 108 37.38 16.43 17.32
N VAL A 109 36.45 15.83 18.05
CA VAL A 109 34.98 16.00 17.91
C VAL A 109 34.29 16.13 19.27
N ASN A 110 33.11 16.77 19.31
CA ASN A 110 32.34 16.90 20.54
C ASN A 110 31.72 15.56 20.96
N CYS A 111 32.41 14.84 21.85
CA CYS A 111 31.98 13.55 22.40
C CYS A 111 30.70 13.61 23.24
N ASP A 112 30.45 14.70 23.98
CA ASP A 112 29.24 14.81 24.80
C ASP A 112 27.99 14.90 23.92
N LEU A 113 28.07 15.69 22.84
CA LEU A 113 27.05 15.74 21.80
C LEU A 113 26.85 14.34 21.16
N ALA A 114 27.94 13.63 20.83
CA ALA A 114 27.86 12.27 20.29
C ALA A 114 27.17 11.27 21.24
N LYS A 115 27.50 11.32 22.54
CA LYS A 115 26.91 10.46 23.59
C LYS A 115 25.45 10.81 23.86
N SER A 116 25.07 12.08 23.73
CA SER A 116 23.71 12.58 23.94
C SER A 116 22.69 12.16 22.87
N PHE A 117 23.15 11.70 21.70
CA PHE A 117 22.25 11.24 20.65
C PHE A 117 21.44 10.01 21.07
N GLN A 118 20.12 10.12 20.89
CA GLN A 118 19.15 9.03 20.96
C GLN A 118 18.54 8.86 19.56
N PRO A 119 19.26 8.29 18.58
CA PRO A 119 18.87 8.41 17.18
C PRO A 119 17.83 7.34 16.81
N ILE A 120 16.66 7.80 16.37
CA ILE A 120 15.51 6.96 16.03
C ILE A 120 15.72 6.36 14.63
N ALA A 121 15.63 5.03 14.53
CA ALA A 121 15.66 4.32 13.25
C ALA A 121 14.46 4.71 12.36
N ARG A 122 14.68 4.84 11.06
CA ARG A 122 13.59 5.15 10.12
C ARG A 122 12.64 3.94 10.01
N PRO A 123 11.32 4.11 10.10
CA PRO A 123 10.37 3.02 9.93
C PRO A 123 10.37 2.55 8.47
N ASN A 124 10.90 1.35 8.24
CA ASN A 124 10.97 0.66 6.94
C ASN A 124 10.03 -0.56 6.86
N SER A 125 9.18 -0.77 7.88
CA SER A 125 8.23 -1.88 7.97
C SER A 125 6.80 -1.62 7.46
N PRO A 126 6.27 -0.39 7.30
CA PRO A 126 4.87 -0.19 6.92
C PRO A 126 4.65 -0.09 5.40
N THR A 127 5.70 -0.20 4.59
CA THR A 127 5.65 -0.13 3.12
C THR A 127 6.88 -0.83 2.53
N ASP A 128 6.69 -1.57 1.44
CA ASP A 128 7.80 -2.13 0.65
C ASP A 128 8.48 -1.05 -0.22
N ASP A 129 7.73 -0.02 -0.63
CA ASP A 129 8.23 1.16 -1.33
C ASP A 129 8.31 2.34 -0.35
N TYR A 130 9.51 2.52 0.23
CA TYR A 130 9.79 3.65 1.10
C TYR A 130 9.86 4.98 0.33
N ASP A 131 10.31 4.99 -0.92
CA ASP A 131 10.58 6.24 -1.64
C ASP A 131 9.27 6.90 -2.12
N SER A 132 8.33 6.12 -2.65
CA SER A 132 6.96 6.57 -2.97
C SER A 132 6.21 7.05 -1.71
N TYR A 133 6.26 6.28 -0.60
CA TYR A 133 5.71 6.72 0.68
C TYR A 133 6.34 8.05 1.14
N SER A 134 7.66 8.17 1.07
CA SER A 134 8.43 9.33 1.49
C SER A 134 8.12 10.56 0.63
N GLU A 135 7.86 10.38 -0.67
CA GLU A 135 7.39 11.43 -1.57
C GLU A 135 5.96 11.88 -1.25
N LYS A 136 5.00 10.95 -1.14
CA LYS A 136 3.60 11.27 -0.82
C LYS A 136 3.46 11.92 0.57
N PHE A 137 4.24 11.46 1.55
CA PHE A 137 4.36 12.11 2.86
C PHE A 137 4.85 13.56 2.76
N ARG A 138 5.94 13.82 2.01
CA ARG A 138 6.43 15.20 1.78
C ARG A 138 5.40 16.07 1.08
N LYS A 139 4.74 15.55 0.03
CA LYS A 139 3.67 16.22 -0.73
C LYS A 139 2.56 16.70 0.20
N TYR A 140 2.01 15.83 1.04
CA TYR A 140 0.92 16.20 1.96
C TYR A 140 1.35 17.18 3.05
N ILE A 141 2.58 17.06 3.59
CA ILE A 141 3.12 18.06 4.52
C ILE A 141 3.31 19.43 3.83
N PHE A 142 3.73 19.47 2.57
CA PHE A 142 3.80 20.71 1.79
C PHE A 142 2.43 21.28 1.43
N ASP A 143 1.41 20.45 1.25
CA ASP A 143 0.02 20.90 1.07
C ASP A 143 -0.50 21.64 2.32
N PHE A 144 -0.20 21.12 3.53
CA PHE A 144 -0.50 21.81 4.80
C PHE A 144 0.29 23.12 4.95
N LEU A 145 1.59 23.11 4.64
CA LEU A 145 2.46 24.28 4.85
C LEU A 145 2.25 25.41 3.84
N TYR A 146 1.71 25.14 2.65
CA TYR A 146 1.74 26.08 1.52
C TYR A 146 0.49 26.17 0.65
N ASN A 147 -0.44 25.21 0.73
CA ASN A 147 -1.60 25.11 -0.16
C ASN A 147 -2.93 25.15 0.63
N ASP A 148 -2.91 25.85 1.78
CA ASP A 148 -4.05 26.11 2.69
C ASP A 148 -4.88 24.89 3.11
N LYS A 149 -4.26 23.70 3.15
CA LYS A 149 -4.92 22.48 3.64
C LYS A 149 -4.97 22.43 5.16
N SER A 150 -6.05 21.90 5.71
CA SER A 150 -6.17 21.72 7.16
C SER A 150 -5.22 20.62 7.65
N ALA A 151 -4.76 20.75 8.90
CA ALA A 151 -3.96 19.71 9.55
C ALA A 151 -4.71 18.36 9.58
N GLU A 152 -6.03 18.39 9.78
CA GLU A 152 -6.88 17.20 9.78
C GLU A 152 -6.94 16.50 8.41
N GLU A 153 -7.13 17.25 7.30
CA GLU A 153 -7.13 16.66 5.94
C GLU A 153 -5.78 15.98 5.65
N VAL A 154 -4.68 16.65 5.99
CA VAL A 154 -3.32 16.14 5.72
C VAL A 154 -2.93 14.98 6.64
N LEU A 155 -3.29 15.02 7.93
CA LEU A 155 -3.04 13.90 8.85
C LEU A 155 -3.85 12.66 8.45
N ASN A 156 -5.11 12.81 8.04
CA ASN A 156 -5.91 11.69 7.54
C ASN A 156 -5.30 11.05 6.29
N LYS A 157 -4.81 11.84 5.32
CA LYS A 157 -4.09 11.31 4.15
C LYS A 157 -2.78 10.60 4.52
N ILE A 158 -2.05 11.09 5.51
CA ILE A 158 -0.79 10.49 5.98
C ILE A 158 -1.05 9.17 6.73
N ASP A 159 -2.13 9.09 7.51
CA ASP A 159 -2.59 7.86 8.15
C ASP A 159 -2.99 6.81 7.10
N ASP A 160 -3.82 7.21 6.13
CA ASP A 160 -4.28 6.35 5.02
C ASP A 160 -3.16 5.75 4.16
N LEU A 161 -1.97 6.38 4.08
CA LEU A 161 -0.79 5.83 3.38
C LEU A 161 -0.33 4.47 3.94
N THR A 162 -0.55 4.19 5.23
CA THR A 162 -0.04 2.99 5.91
C THR A 162 -1.11 2.17 6.62
N LYS A 163 -2.27 2.77 6.90
CA LYS A 163 -3.38 2.16 7.62
C LYS A 163 -4.17 1.20 6.74
N ILE A 164 -4.20 -0.07 7.16
CA ILE A 164 -4.95 -1.13 6.49
C ILE A 164 -6.37 -1.14 7.05
N TYR A 165 -7.33 -0.65 6.27
CA TYR A 165 -8.75 -0.74 6.59
C TYR A 165 -9.26 -2.17 6.38
N THR A 166 -9.91 -2.73 7.39
CA THR A 166 -10.56 -4.05 7.29
C THR A 166 -12.04 -3.85 6.97
N ILE A 167 -12.52 -4.49 5.90
CA ILE A 167 -13.96 -4.58 5.63
C ILE A 167 -14.52 -5.70 6.49
N SER A 168 -15.37 -5.36 7.46
CA SER A 168 -16.12 -6.33 8.25
C SER A 168 -17.30 -6.85 7.44
N PHE A 169 -17.32 -8.15 7.15
CA PHE A 169 -18.51 -8.85 6.70
C PHE A 169 -19.38 -9.18 7.91
N ASP A 170 -20.70 -9.04 7.78
CA ASP A 170 -21.64 -9.27 8.88
C ASP A 170 -21.69 -10.77 9.24
N SER A 171 -21.68 -11.09 10.53
CA SER A 171 -21.31 -12.44 11.01
C SER A 171 -22.41 -13.51 10.88
N ASP A 172 -23.57 -13.14 10.35
CA ASP A 172 -24.70 -14.05 10.11
C ASP A 172 -24.46 -14.95 8.88
N GLU A 173 -23.52 -14.59 7.99
CA GLU A 173 -23.03 -15.45 6.92
C GLU A 173 -22.07 -16.54 7.48
N THR A 174 -22.43 -17.81 7.28
CA THR A 174 -21.89 -18.98 8.00
C THR A 174 -20.35 -19.02 8.21
N PRO A 175 -19.85 -19.43 9.41
CA PRO A 175 -18.42 -19.54 9.71
C PRO A 175 -17.59 -20.41 8.75
N ILE A 176 -18.23 -21.33 8.02
CA ILE A 176 -17.59 -22.19 7.01
C ILE A 176 -16.98 -21.34 5.87
N GLY A 177 -17.55 -20.16 5.56
CA GLY A 177 -17.02 -19.26 4.54
C GLY A 177 -15.60 -18.78 4.82
N PHE A 178 -15.25 -18.50 6.08
CA PHE A 178 -13.94 -17.96 6.46
C PHE A 178 -12.77 -18.93 6.25
N VAL A 179 -13.03 -20.24 6.10
CA VAL A 179 -12.00 -21.26 5.83
C VAL A 179 -11.53 -21.25 4.37
N ILE A 180 -12.20 -20.48 3.50
CA ILE A 180 -12.00 -20.52 2.04
C ILE A 180 -11.15 -19.34 1.51
N TYR A 181 -10.95 -18.27 2.29
CA TYR A 181 -10.30 -17.04 1.79
C TYR A 181 -8.94 -16.77 2.44
N ASP A 182 -7.92 -16.58 1.60
CA ASP A 182 -6.64 -15.99 2.00
C ASP A 182 -6.78 -14.46 2.09
N ALA A 183 -6.12 -13.83 3.06
CA ALA A 183 -6.13 -12.38 3.21
C ALA A 183 -4.99 -11.72 2.42
N GLU A 184 -5.33 -10.79 1.53
CA GLU A 184 -4.39 -10.01 0.72
C GLU A 184 -4.54 -8.51 1.06
N ILE A 185 -3.44 -7.76 1.07
CA ILE A 185 -3.48 -6.30 1.29
C ILE A 185 -3.50 -5.63 -0.08
N VAL A 186 -4.56 -4.89 -0.37
CA VAL A 186 -4.69 -4.05 -1.57
C VAL A 186 -4.24 -2.65 -1.20
N ILE A 187 -3.09 -2.23 -1.74
CA ILE A 187 -2.63 -0.85 -1.69
C ILE A 187 -3.32 -0.06 -2.80
N VAL A 188 -3.91 1.08 -2.49
CA VAL A 188 -4.67 1.91 -3.45
C VAL A 188 -3.97 3.25 -3.64
N GLU A 189 -3.64 3.60 -4.88
CA GLU A 189 -3.02 4.89 -5.19
C GLU A 189 -3.91 6.07 -4.78
N ASP A 190 -3.35 6.95 -3.93
CA ASP A 190 -3.98 8.15 -3.34
C ASP A 190 -5.36 7.87 -2.70
N GLY A 191 -5.59 6.62 -2.28
CA GLY A 191 -6.79 6.13 -1.58
C GLY A 191 -6.46 5.39 -0.29
N LYS A 192 -7.43 4.63 0.22
CA LYS A 192 -7.28 3.81 1.44
C LYS A 192 -6.77 2.42 1.10
N ASN A 193 -5.81 1.92 1.88
CA ASN A 193 -5.37 0.54 1.77
C ASN A 193 -6.38 -0.40 2.44
N PHE A 194 -6.71 -1.52 1.80
CA PHE A 194 -7.74 -2.46 2.29
C PHE A 194 -7.20 -3.87 2.48
N LYS A 195 -7.62 -4.55 3.55
CA LYS A 195 -7.49 -6.00 3.68
C LYS A 195 -8.65 -6.66 2.93
N THR A 196 -8.35 -7.31 1.80
CA THR A 196 -9.33 -8.09 1.03
C THR A 196 -9.21 -9.58 1.32
N CYS A 197 -10.27 -10.33 1.00
CA CYS A 197 -10.35 -11.78 1.15
C CYS A 197 -10.46 -12.42 -0.23
N LYS A 198 -9.46 -13.20 -0.64
CA LYS A 198 -9.33 -13.79 -1.97
C LYS A 198 -9.50 -15.31 -1.86
N HIS A 199 -10.35 -15.88 -2.70
CA HIS A 199 -10.68 -17.30 -2.64
C HIS A 199 -9.43 -18.16 -2.88
N SER A 200 -9.01 -18.93 -1.87
CA SER A 200 -7.87 -19.85 -1.93
C SER A 200 -8.11 -20.90 -3.04
N SER A 201 -7.20 -20.99 -4.00
CA SER A 201 -7.49 -21.65 -5.29
C SER A 201 -7.57 -23.18 -5.22
N SER A 202 -7.03 -23.80 -4.15
CA SER A 202 -6.92 -25.25 -4.00
C SER A 202 -8.00 -25.85 -3.08
N SER A 203 -8.14 -25.37 -1.85
CA SER A 203 -9.10 -25.90 -0.87
C SER A 203 -10.53 -25.46 -1.15
N GLY A 204 -10.75 -24.18 -1.51
CA GLY A 204 -12.07 -23.65 -1.82
C GLY A 204 -12.77 -24.37 -2.97
N LEU A 205 -12.02 -24.74 -4.02
CA LEU A 205 -12.54 -25.48 -5.18
C LEU A 205 -12.96 -26.92 -4.79
N VAL A 206 -12.22 -27.58 -3.90
CA VAL A 206 -12.60 -28.90 -3.37
C VAL A 206 -13.88 -28.79 -2.52
N ILE A 207 -13.98 -27.78 -1.66
CA ILE A 207 -15.18 -27.54 -0.84
C ILE A 207 -16.40 -27.23 -1.72
N LEU A 208 -16.24 -26.44 -2.78
CA LEU A 208 -17.29 -26.15 -3.76
C LEU A 208 -17.81 -27.43 -4.44
N ILE A 209 -16.91 -28.32 -4.88
CA ILE A 209 -17.26 -29.61 -5.47
C ILE A 209 -18.01 -30.49 -4.45
N ILE A 210 -17.58 -30.53 -3.20
CA ILE A 210 -18.26 -31.28 -2.13
C ILE A 210 -19.67 -30.73 -1.89
N LEU A 211 -19.86 -29.42 -1.86
CA LEU A 211 -21.18 -28.79 -1.69
C LEU A 211 -22.12 -29.07 -2.87
N ILE A 212 -21.61 -29.07 -4.10
CA ILE A 212 -22.38 -29.46 -5.31
C ILE A 212 -22.75 -30.95 -5.25
N PHE A 213 -21.81 -31.81 -4.85
CA PHE A 213 -22.03 -33.26 -4.72
C PHE A 213 -23.04 -33.61 -3.62
N LEU A 214 -22.98 -32.93 -2.47
CA LEU A 214 -23.97 -33.08 -1.40
C LEU A 214 -25.38 -32.64 -1.87
N LYS A 215 -25.50 -31.53 -2.59
CA LYS A 215 -26.78 -31.13 -3.21
C LYS A 215 -27.29 -32.19 -4.19
N PHE A 216 -26.42 -32.77 -5.02
CA PHE A 216 -26.78 -33.87 -5.92
C PHE A 216 -27.26 -35.13 -5.16
N ILE A 217 -26.59 -35.51 -4.06
CA ILE A 217 -27.04 -36.61 -3.18
C ILE A 217 -28.43 -36.30 -2.59
N THR A 218 -28.69 -35.08 -2.09
CA THR A 218 -30.02 -34.73 -1.56
C THR A 218 -31.10 -34.78 -2.63
N LEU A 219 -30.79 -34.42 -3.88
CA LEU A 219 -31.72 -34.52 -5.01
C LEU A 219 -32.01 -36.00 -5.38
N LEU A 220 -30.99 -36.86 -5.39
CA LEU A 220 -31.17 -38.30 -5.60
C LEU A 220 -31.98 -38.95 -4.47
N PHE A 221 -31.76 -38.54 -3.22
CA PHE A 221 -32.51 -39.05 -2.07
C PHE A 221 -33.98 -38.61 -2.13
N LEU A 222 -34.27 -37.36 -2.47
CA LEU A 222 -35.63 -36.87 -2.73
C LEU A 222 -36.31 -37.64 -3.86
N ALA A 223 -35.62 -37.88 -4.98
CA ALA A 223 -36.15 -38.67 -6.09
C ALA A 223 -36.45 -40.13 -5.68
N LEU A 224 -35.60 -40.73 -4.84
CA LEU A 224 -35.81 -42.07 -4.29
C LEU A 224 -36.99 -42.14 -3.31
N LEU A 225 -37.17 -41.12 -2.45
CA LEU A 225 -38.35 -41.00 -1.59
C LEU A 225 -39.64 -40.92 -2.41
N ILE A 226 -39.67 -40.06 -3.43
CA ILE A 226 -40.82 -39.92 -4.35
C ILE A 226 -41.13 -41.25 -5.05
N PHE A 227 -40.10 -41.96 -5.52
CA PHE A 227 -40.27 -43.28 -6.15
C PHE A 227 -40.87 -44.32 -5.18
N MET A 228 -40.43 -44.36 -3.92
CA MET A 228 -41.01 -45.26 -2.91
C MET A 228 -42.45 -44.90 -2.58
N GLU A 229 -42.79 -43.62 -2.45
CA GLU A 229 -44.17 -43.16 -2.22
C GLU A 229 -45.12 -43.55 -3.36
N TRP A 230 -44.66 -43.43 -4.62
CA TRP A 230 -45.40 -43.84 -5.81
C TRP A 230 -45.62 -45.36 -5.90
N ASN A 231 -44.69 -46.17 -5.39
CA ASN A 231 -44.76 -47.63 -5.42
C ASN A 231 -45.56 -48.22 -4.23
N MET A 232 -45.82 -47.43 -3.18
CA MET A 232 -46.62 -47.85 -2.03
C MET A 232 -48.11 -48.01 -2.39
N LYS A 233 -48.56 -49.27 -2.42
CA LYS A 233 -49.96 -49.66 -2.74
C LYS A 233 -51.02 -48.99 -1.85
N ALA A 234 -50.66 -48.56 -0.64
CA ALA A 234 -51.58 -47.85 0.26
C ALA A 234 -51.80 -46.37 -0.12
N THR A 235 -50.76 -45.67 -0.56
CA THR A 235 -50.79 -44.24 -0.90
C THR A 235 -51.18 -43.97 -2.35
N ILE A 236 -50.95 -44.93 -3.27
CA ILE A 236 -51.11 -44.75 -4.71
C ILE A 236 -52.50 -44.23 -5.15
N LYS A 237 -53.56 -44.50 -4.37
CA LYS A 237 -54.92 -43.99 -4.65
C LYS A 237 -55.05 -42.50 -4.31
N ASN A 238 -54.44 -42.07 -3.21
CA ASN A 238 -54.46 -40.68 -2.74
C ASN A 238 -53.50 -39.81 -3.57
N VAL A 239 -52.29 -40.31 -3.87
CA VAL A 239 -51.32 -39.61 -4.73
C VAL A 239 -51.91 -39.33 -6.12
N ARG A 240 -52.63 -40.28 -6.71
CA ARG A 240 -53.32 -40.07 -8.01
C ARG A 240 -54.43 -39.01 -7.92
N LEU A 241 -55.18 -38.96 -6.82
CA LEU A 241 -56.18 -37.90 -6.58
C LEU A 241 -55.53 -36.53 -6.44
N SER A 242 -54.43 -36.40 -5.70
CA SER A 242 -53.66 -35.15 -5.58
C SER A 242 -53.02 -34.70 -6.91
N MET A 243 -52.51 -35.62 -7.72
CA MET A 243 -51.96 -35.27 -9.05
C MET A 243 -53.05 -34.78 -10.02
N SER A 244 -54.28 -35.30 -9.91
CA SER A 244 -55.41 -34.82 -10.71
C SER A 244 -55.94 -33.44 -10.27
N SER A 245 -55.84 -33.08 -8.97
CA SER A 245 -56.18 -31.74 -8.50
C SER A 245 -55.10 -30.71 -8.83
N VAL A 246 -53.81 -31.06 -8.71
CA VAL A 246 -52.70 -30.17 -9.10
C VAL A 246 -52.73 -29.87 -10.60
N SER A 247 -52.88 -30.89 -11.46
CA SER A 247 -52.90 -30.68 -12.92
C SER A 247 -54.09 -29.82 -13.38
N SER A 248 -55.28 -30.00 -12.79
CA SER A 248 -56.43 -29.12 -13.08
C SER A 248 -56.25 -27.70 -12.53
N HIS A 249 -55.56 -27.52 -11.40
CA HIS A 249 -55.21 -26.20 -10.87
C HIS A 249 -54.18 -25.46 -11.75
N SER A 250 -53.14 -26.16 -12.26
CA SER A 250 -52.17 -25.59 -13.20
C SER A 250 -52.80 -25.16 -14.52
N VAL A 251 -53.78 -25.91 -15.05
CA VAL A 251 -54.56 -25.48 -16.22
C VAL A 251 -55.39 -24.22 -15.92
N SER A 252 -56.07 -24.16 -14.76
CA SER A 252 -56.83 -22.97 -14.32
C SER A 252 -55.95 -21.71 -14.15
N GLN A 253 -54.73 -21.88 -13.63
CA GLN A 253 -53.77 -20.79 -13.47
C GLN A 253 -53.16 -20.36 -14.82
N SER A 254 -53.08 -21.27 -15.79
CA SER A 254 -52.64 -20.98 -17.15
C SER A 254 -53.72 -20.23 -17.94
N THR A 255 -54.99 -20.63 -17.88
CA THR A 255 -56.07 -19.91 -18.58
C THR A 255 -56.32 -18.52 -18.02
N SER A 256 -56.19 -18.33 -16.70
CA SER A 256 -56.30 -17.00 -16.07
C SER A 256 -55.13 -16.07 -16.43
N THR A 257 -53.90 -16.57 -16.58
CA THR A 257 -52.75 -15.75 -17.00
C THR A 257 -52.73 -15.46 -18.51
N MET A 258 -53.17 -16.39 -19.36
CA MET A 258 -53.16 -16.21 -20.82
C MET A 258 -54.18 -15.19 -21.34
N ASN A 259 -55.19 -14.80 -20.57
CA ASN A 259 -56.08 -13.67 -20.89
C ASN A 259 -55.35 -12.30 -20.98
N SER A 260 -54.05 -12.23 -20.66
CA SER A 260 -53.25 -10.99 -20.70
C SER A 260 -52.37 -10.81 -21.94
N ASN A 261 -52.02 -11.87 -22.69
CA ASN A 261 -50.95 -11.83 -23.69
C ASN A 261 -51.32 -12.42 -25.06
N ASN A 262 -51.64 -11.53 -26.01
CA ASN A 262 -51.99 -11.85 -27.40
C ASN A 262 -50.76 -12.19 -28.26
N THR A 263 -50.34 -13.46 -28.36
CA THR A 263 -49.35 -13.91 -29.37
C THR A 263 -49.56 -15.35 -29.85
N ASN A 264 -49.26 -15.58 -31.13
CA ASN A 264 -49.01 -16.87 -31.79
C ASN A 264 -50.14 -17.93 -31.75
N SER A 265 -51.22 -17.65 -32.48
CA SER A 265 -52.28 -18.63 -32.76
C SER A 265 -51.77 -19.95 -33.35
N SER A 266 -50.75 -19.95 -34.22
CA SER A 266 -50.26 -21.15 -34.94
C SER A 266 -49.88 -22.35 -34.03
N PHE A 267 -49.20 -22.08 -32.90
CA PHE A 267 -48.83 -23.13 -31.94
C PHE A 267 -50.06 -23.67 -31.20
N TRP A 268 -50.95 -22.77 -30.76
CA TRP A 268 -52.20 -23.11 -30.12
C TRP A 268 -53.17 -23.84 -31.05
N ASP A 269 -53.18 -23.52 -32.34
CA ASP A 269 -53.96 -24.22 -33.37
C ASP A 269 -53.54 -25.69 -33.49
N THR A 270 -52.27 -26.01 -33.18
CA THR A 270 -51.74 -27.39 -33.19
C THR A 270 -52.16 -28.15 -31.93
N ILE A 271 -52.03 -27.54 -30.74
CA ILE A 271 -52.47 -28.14 -29.47
C ILE A 271 -54.00 -28.29 -29.44
N MET A 272 -54.74 -27.29 -29.93
CA MET A 272 -56.19 -27.32 -30.03
C MET A 272 -56.65 -28.34 -31.07
N LYS A 273 -55.97 -28.52 -32.21
CA LYS A 273 -56.27 -29.64 -33.12
C LYS A 273 -56.05 -31.01 -32.46
N PHE A 274 -55.06 -31.15 -31.58
CA PHE A 274 -54.87 -32.38 -30.81
C PHE A 274 -56.00 -32.62 -29.80
N HIS A 275 -56.51 -31.56 -29.14
CA HIS A 275 -57.65 -31.64 -28.22
C HIS A 275 -59.03 -31.76 -28.91
N TYR A 276 -59.21 -31.20 -30.10
CA TYR A 276 -60.47 -31.25 -30.86
C TYR A 276 -60.51 -32.40 -31.87
N TYR A 277 -59.46 -33.23 -31.97
CA TYR A 277 -59.58 -34.53 -32.65
C TYR A 277 -60.46 -35.52 -31.86
N THR A 278 -60.75 -35.21 -30.60
CA THR A 278 -61.68 -35.97 -29.72
C THR A 278 -62.93 -35.17 -29.32
N GLY A 279 -63.17 -33.99 -29.91
CA GLY A 279 -64.31 -33.11 -29.56
C GLY A 279 -64.81 -32.26 -30.74
N GLY A 280 -66.13 -32.15 -30.90
CA GLY A 280 -66.77 -31.58 -32.10
C GLY A 280 -66.50 -30.08 -32.38
N ARG A 281 -66.64 -29.70 -33.66
CA ARG A 281 -66.39 -28.33 -34.18
C ARG A 281 -67.38 -27.29 -33.66
N ILE A 282 -66.89 -26.13 -33.21
CA ILE A 282 -67.57 -24.82 -33.27
C ILE A 282 -66.52 -23.77 -33.69
N ASN A 283 -66.93 -22.70 -34.41
CA ASN A 283 -66.04 -21.74 -35.08
C ASN A 283 -66.08 -20.33 -34.42
N PRO A 284 -64.99 -19.51 -34.41
CA PRO A 284 -64.87 -18.31 -33.55
C PRO A 284 -65.05 -16.96 -34.28
N LYS A 285 -64.95 -15.84 -33.52
CA LYS A 285 -64.66 -14.48 -34.03
C LYS A 285 -63.69 -13.71 -33.10
N ILE A 286 -63.07 -12.65 -33.64
CA ILE A 286 -61.83 -12.00 -33.19
C ILE A 286 -61.98 -10.47 -33.21
N ASN A 287 -61.25 -9.71 -32.36
CA ASN A 287 -60.69 -8.39 -32.75
C ASN A 287 -59.48 -7.93 -31.91
N THR A 288 -58.78 -6.86 -32.32
CA THR A 288 -57.40 -6.53 -31.90
C THR A 288 -57.10 -5.01 -31.69
N ASN A 289 -55.84 -4.69 -31.28
CA ASN A 289 -55.03 -3.46 -31.50
C ASN A 289 -54.77 -2.49 -30.31
N ASN A 290 -53.49 -2.21 -30.03
CA ASN A 290 -52.86 -0.87 -30.18
C ASN A 290 -51.31 -0.87 -29.95
N LYS A 291 -50.63 0.30 -30.03
CA LYS A 291 -49.20 0.45 -30.42
C LYS A 291 -48.50 1.70 -29.80
N TYR A 292 -47.15 1.77 -29.87
CA TYR A 292 -46.21 2.95 -29.91
C TYR A 292 -45.06 3.05 -28.84
N PRO A 293 -43.92 3.76 -29.08
CA PRO A 293 -42.59 3.51 -28.44
C PRO A 293 -41.79 4.77 -27.95
N ARG A 294 -40.48 4.63 -27.58
CA ARG A 294 -39.48 5.73 -27.34
C ARG A 294 -37.99 5.36 -27.67
N PRO A 295 -37.03 6.33 -27.82
CA PRO A 295 -35.61 6.14 -28.22
C PRO A 295 -34.53 6.51 -27.14
N SER A 296 -33.25 6.73 -27.53
CA SER A 296 -31.97 6.81 -26.72
C SER A 296 -31.17 8.15 -26.89
N LEU A 297 -29.83 8.40 -26.68
CA LEU A 297 -28.54 7.62 -26.60
C LEU A 297 -27.32 8.47 -26.05
N SER A 298 -26.22 7.80 -25.59
CA SER A 298 -24.74 8.16 -25.56
C SER A 298 -24.07 9.36 -24.81
N VAL A 299 -23.27 9.04 -23.76
CA VAL A 299 -21.76 9.10 -23.56
C VAL A 299 -20.83 10.17 -24.21
N GLN A 300 -19.83 10.72 -23.44
CA GLN A 300 -18.46 11.11 -23.91
C GLN A 300 -17.37 11.25 -22.77
N SER A 301 -16.09 11.59 -23.07
CA SER A 301 -14.88 11.32 -22.20
C SER A 301 -13.62 12.25 -22.34
N SER A 302 -12.63 12.12 -21.42
CA SER A 302 -11.21 12.62 -21.41
C SER A 302 -10.38 11.90 -20.30
N GLY A 303 -9.07 12.04 -19.99
CA GLY A 303 -7.89 12.83 -20.44
C GLY A 303 -6.61 12.52 -19.56
N SER A 304 -5.38 12.98 -19.88
CA SER A 304 -4.11 12.62 -19.13
C SER A 304 -2.90 13.59 -19.26
N MET A 305 -1.81 13.42 -18.49
CA MET A 305 -0.51 14.14 -18.61
C MET A 305 0.70 13.41 -17.93
N ASP A 306 1.95 13.72 -18.29
CA ASP A 306 3.18 12.90 -18.07
C ASP A 306 4.27 13.46 -17.09
N THR A 307 5.23 12.61 -16.68
CA THR A 307 6.40 12.95 -15.82
C THR A 307 7.73 12.32 -16.26
N HIS A 308 8.78 13.11 -16.57
CA HIS A 308 10.09 12.56 -17.02
C HIS A 308 11.38 13.37 -16.75
N SER A 309 11.34 14.51 -16.03
CA SER A 309 12.48 15.46 -15.97
C SER A 309 13.64 15.10 -15.01
N ASN A 310 13.41 14.32 -13.96
CA ASN A 310 14.27 14.40 -12.76
C ASN A 310 15.57 13.55 -12.80
N HIS A 311 15.71 12.62 -13.76
CA HIS A 311 16.75 11.60 -13.68
C HIS A 311 18.15 12.06 -14.19
N GLN A 312 18.25 13.15 -14.96
CA GLN A 312 19.54 13.62 -15.49
C GLN A 312 20.42 14.34 -14.45
N ILE A 313 19.82 15.23 -13.65
CA ILE A 313 20.54 16.18 -12.76
C ILE A 313 21.47 15.45 -11.75
N SER A 314 21.04 14.29 -11.24
CA SER A 314 21.80 13.48 -10.27
C SER A 314 23.16 12.99 -10.80
N ASN A 315 23.29 12.75 -12.11
CA ASN A 315 24.50 12.18 -12.69
C ASN A 315 25.66 13.18 -12.83
N ASP A 316 25.37 14.47 -13.02
CA ASP A 316 26.42 15.46 -13.29
C ASP A 316 27.06 15.99 -11.99
N ILE A 317 26.30 16.04 -10.89
CA ILE A 317 26.85 16.26 -9.52
C ILE A 317 27.86 15.16 -9.17
N ARG A 318 27.62 13.92 -9.59
CA ARG A 318 28.52 12.79 -9.32
C ARG A 318 29.84 12.85 -10.10
N LYS A 319 29.86 13.48 -11.28
CA LYS A 319 31.08 13.65 -12.09
C LYS A 319 31.98 14.75 -11.54
N SER A 320 31.41 15.90 -11.15
CA SER A 320 32.18 17.05 -10.67
C SER A 320 32.91 16.78 -9.35
N ALA A 321 32.30 16.00 -8.44
CA ALA A 321 32.95 15.56 -7.20
C ALA A 321 34.24 14.74 -7.42
N ILE A 322 34.28 13.89 -8.46
CA ILE A 322 35.43 13.02 -8.76
C ILE A 322 36.62 13.84 -9.32
N ILE A 323 36.35 14.85 -10.15
CA ILE A 323 37.38 15.67 -10.79
C ILE A 323 38.18 16.48 -9.76
N ASN A 324 37.52 17.04 -8.74
CA ASN A 324 38.18 17.86 -7.72
C ASN A 324 39.09 17.05 -6.80
N ALA A 325 38.82 15.74 -6.60
CA ALA A 325 39.62 14.88 -5.74
C ALA A 325 41.02 14.54 -6.28
N HIS A 326 41.30 14.78 -7.57
CA HIS A 326 42.59 14.50 -8.20
C HIS A 326 43.56 15.71 -8.26
N ASN A 327 43.11 16.92 -7.94
CA ASN A 327 43.86 18.16 -8.24
C ASN A 327 44.34 18.97 -7.02
N GLN A 328 44.36 18.40 -5.80
CA GLN A 328 45.01 19.07 -4.66
C GLN A 328 46.51 18.74 -4.57
N PRO A 329 47.42 19.75 -4.56
CA PRO A 329 48.84 19.52 -4.34
C PRO A 329 49.13 19.25 -2.86
N LYS A 330 50.08 18.34 -2.60
CA LYS A 330 50.69 18.20 -1.27
C LYS A 330 51.57 19.42 -0.98
N ASN A 331 51.56 19.89 0.26
CA ASN A 331 52.60 20.75 0.82
C ASN A 331 52.67 20.53 2.34
N ASP A 332 53.86 20.65 2.90
CA ASP A 332 54.19 20.22 4.26
C ASP A 332 54.37 21.38 5.26
N SER A 333 54.26 21.03 6.55
CA SER A 333 55.00 21.59 7.69
C SER A 333 54.78 23.05 8.18
N SER A 334 54.27 23.11 9.42
CA SER A 334 54.84 23.79 10.62
C SER A 334 54.76 25.31 10.85
N THR A 335 54.71 25.68 12.15
CA THR A 335 54.75 27.04 12.78
C THR A 335 53.55 27.95 12.46
N TYR A 336 52.99 28.75 13.39
CA TYR A 336 53.56 29.52 14.51
C TYR A 336 52.75 29.48 15.84
N LEU A 337 53.21 30.22 16.86
CA LEU A 337 52.75 30.18 18.26
C LEU A 337 51.96 31.42 18.76
N ASN A 338 51.18 31.20 19.82
CA ASN A 338 50.90 32.06 20.99
C ASN A 338 49.92 33.26 20.95
N ASN A 339 49.32 33.46 22.15
CA ASN A 339 48.69 34.67 22.73
C ASN A 339 47.29 35.07 22.18
N THR A 340 46.34 35.57 22.99
CA THR A 340 46.33 35.89 24.45
C THR A 340 44.91 35.79 25.07
N HIS A 341 44.81 35.75 26.41
CA HIS A 341 43.55 35.90 27.17
C HIS A 341 42.95 37.32 27.07
N ASN A 342 41.61 37.45 27.01
CA ASN A 342 40.80 37.78 28.20
C ASN A 342 39.26 37.61 27.96
N PRO A 343 38.42 37.57 29.02
CA PRO A 343 36.98 37.26 28.95
C PRO A 343 36.05 38.49 29.10
N ILE A 344 34.75 38.25 29.38
CA ILE A 344 33.66 39.21 29.72
C ILE A 344 33.00 39.84 28.47
N ASN A 345 31.66 40.00 28.33
CA ASN A 345 30.56 40.02 29.31
C ASN A 345 29.26 39.28 28.87
N GLN A 346 28.27 39.24 29.75
CA GLN A 346 26.88 38.78 29.52
C GLN A 346 25.99 39.88 28.91
N VAL A 347 25.05 39.46 28.03
CA VAL A 347 23.59 39.76 28.09
C VAL A 347 22.85 38.50 27.64
#